data_AF-A0A352SCT6-F1
#
_entry.id   AF-A0A352SCT6-F1
#
_cell.length_a   1.000
_cell.length_b   1.000
_cell.length_c   1.000
_cell.angle_alpha   90.00
_cell.angle_beta   90.00
_cell.angle_gamma   90.00
#
_symmetry.space_group_name_H-M   'P 1'
#
loop_
_entity.id
_entity.type
_entity.pdbx_description
1 polymer ?
#
loop_
_entity_poly.entity_id
_entity_poly.type
_entity_poly.pdbx_seq_one_letter_code
_entity_poly.pdbx_strand_id
1 'polypeptide(L)'
;NSQSGKGGMAYLLEQMHGIYMPRRLQIEFSRAVQAMTDETGLEASAADLYALFRREYLDVEAPLRYVSHRMVSASDAAAEVEIDIVRDGRPMRMRGTGNGPIDAAVDAFTRGLGVAVRVMDYHEHAMTTGADANAA
;
A
#
# COMPACT_ATOMS: atom_id res chain seq x y z
N ASN A 1 21.98 2.30 -22.89
CA ASN A 1 22.45 1.74 -21.60
C ASN A 1 21.47 1.99 -20.44
N SER A 2 20.19 1.59 -20.54
CA SER A 2 19.17 1.95 -19.52
C SER A 2 18.52 0.75 -18.80
N GLN A 3 19.15 -0.42 -18.83
CA GLN A 3 18.67 -1.63 -18.14
C GLN A 3 19.28 -1.87 -16.75
N SER A 4 20.35 -1.15 -16.36
CA SER A 4 21.09 -1.48 -15.11
C SER A 4 20.47 -0.93 -13.82
N GLY A 5 19.59 0.08 -13.88
CA GLY A 5 19.06 0.74 -12.66
C GLY A 5 17.71 0.21 -12.14
N LYS A 6 16.89 -0.41 -13.00
CA LYS A 6 15.46 -0.70 -12.68
C LYS A 6 15.26 -1.97 -11.84
N GLY A 7 16.18 -2.93 -11.93
CA GLY A 7 16.22 -4.08 -11.00
C GLY A 7 16.87 -3.74 -9.67
N GLY A 8 17.75 -2.73 -9.65
CA GLY A 8 18.52 -2.35 -8.46
C GLY A 8 17.67 -1.74 -7.35
N MET A 9 16.71 -0.86 -7.70
CA MET A 9 15.86 -0.20 -6.70
C MET A 9 15.00 -1.17 -5.89
N ALA A 10 14.43 -2.19 -6.55
CA ALA A 10 13.59 -3.18 -5.87
C ALA A 10 14.43 -4.06 -4.94
N TYR A 11 15.58 -4.51 -5.43
CA TYR A 11 16.53 -5.26 -4.62
C TYR A 11 17.06 -4.46 -3.42
N LEU A 12 17.38 -3.17 -3.60
CA LEU A 12 17.84 -2.31 -2.52
C LEU A 12 16.77 -2.10 -1.44
N LEU A 13 15.52 -1.84 -1.84
CA LEU A 13 14.41 -1.68 -0.88
C LEU A 13 14.07 -2.99 -0.15
N GLU A 14 14.17 -4.13 -0.84
CA GLU A 14 14.00 -5.43 -0.22
C GLU A 14 15.11 -5.70 0.81
N GLN A 15 16.38 -5.55 0.43
CA GLN A 15 17.52 -5.86 1.31
C GLN A 15 17.66 -4.90 2.50
N MET A 16 17.41 -3.60 2.29
CA MET A 16 17.64 -2.59 3.33
C MET A 16 16.40 -2.32 4.19
N HIS A 17 15.21 -2.54 3.64
CA HIS A 17 13.95 -2.14 4.29
C HIS A 17 12.90 -3.26 4.32
N GLY A 18 13.20 -4.46 3.82
CA GLY A 18 12.25 -5.59 3.81
C GLY A 18 11.07 -5.41 2.86
N ILE A 19 11.10 -4.42 1.98
CA ILE A 19 9.97 -4.11 1.10
C ILE A 19 10.03 -5.00 -0.13
N TYR A 20 9.16 -6.00 -0.18
CA TYR A 20 8.93 -6.79 -1.38
C TYR A 20 7.95 -6.06 -2.31
N MET A 21 8.43 -5.59 -3.46
CA MET A 21 7.58 -4.91 -4.44
C MET A 21 7.13 -5.88 -5.54
N PRO A 22 5.80 -6.10 -5.72
CA PRO A 22 5.27 -6.81 -6.87
C PRO A 22 5.67 -6.13 -8.19
N ARG A 23 5.74 -6.89 -9.29
CA ARG A 23 6.25 -6.38 -10.57
C ARG A 23 5.55 -5.11 -11.07
N ARG A 24 4.23 -4.98 -10.84
CA ARG A 24 3.47 -3.79 -11.23
C ARG A 24 3.86 -2.56 -10.42
N LEU A 25 4.02 -2.72 -9.11
CA LEU A 25 4.49 -1.66 -8.21
C LEU A 25 5.91 -1.22 -8.57
N GLN A 26 6.81 -2.16 -8.92
CA GLN A 26 8.15 -1.81 -9.39
C GLN A 26 8.11 -0.92 -10.64
N ILE A 27 7.23 -1.22 -11.61
CA ILE A 27 7.11 -0.44 -12.85
C ILE A 27 6.60 0.97 -12.53
N GLU A 28 5.56 1.08 -11.70
CA GLU A 28 4.98 2.36 -11.31
C GLU A 28 5.99 3.21 -10.52
N PHE A 29 6.58 2.62 -9.48
CA PHE A 29 7.56 3.29 -8.64
C PHE A 29 8.82 3.72 -9.41
N SER A 30 9.24 2.95 -10.43
CA SER A 30 10.38 3.35 -11.29
C SER A 30 10.16 4.68 -12.02
N ARG A 31 8.90 5.06 -12.28
CA ARG A 31 8.55 6.35 -12.89
C ARG A 31 8.70 7.49 -11.88
N ALA A 32 8.28 7.28 -10.64
CA ALA A 32 8.48 8.25 -9.55
C ALA A 32 9.97 8.47 -9.27
N VAL A 33 10.77 7.40 -9.24
CA VAL A 33 12.24 7.49 -9.11
C VAL A 33 12.83 8.30 -10.25
N GLN A 34 12.43 7.99 -11.50
CA GLN A 34 12.94 8.71 -12.67
C GLN A 34 12.60 10.20 -12.62
N ALA A 35 11.38 10.57 -12.25
CA ALA A 35 10.99 11.97 -12.08
C ALA A 35 11.85 12.69 -11.03
N MET A 36 12.11 12.04 -9.89
CA MET A 36 12.96 12.59 -8.83
C MET A 36 14.43 12.75 -9.27
N THR A 37 14.99 11.79 -10.00
CA THR A 37 16.37 11.90 -10.51
C THR A 37 16.49 12.95 -11.61
N ASP A 38 15.47 13.11 -12.45
CA ASP A 38 15.44 14.12 -13.50
C ASP A 38 15.36 15.54 -12.90
N GLU A 39 14.65 15.72 -11.78
CA GLU A 39 14.54 17.00 -11.06
C GLU A 39 15.81 17.35 -10.27
N THR A 40 16.39 16.37 -9.58
CA THR A 40 17.56 16.59 -8.70
C THR A 40 18.88 16.56 -9.45
N GLY A 41 18.93 15.90 -10.61
CA GLY A 41 20.17 15.64 -11.37
C GLY A 41 21.12 14.65 -10.67
N LEU A 42 20.67 13.98 -9.60
CA LEU A 42 21.47 13.06 -8.80
C LEU A 42 20.97 11.63 -8.96
N GLU A 43 21.88 10.67 -8.81
CA GLU A 43 21.49 9.26 -8.67
C GLU A 43 20.82 9.04 -7.31
N ALA A 44 19.73 8.26 -7.29
CA ALA A 44 18.98 7.97 -6.08
C ALA A 44 19.75 6.99 -5.18
N SER A 45 20.08 7.40 -3.95
CA SER A 45 20.57 6.48 -2.92
C SER A 45 19.46 5.60 -2.37
N ALA A 46 19.80 4.53 -1.64
CA ALA A 46 18.81 3.69 -0.99
C ALA A 46 17.92 4.46 0.01
N ALA A 47 18.50 5.45 0.71
CA ALA A 47 17.76 6.31 1.61
C ALA A 47 16.76 7.21 0.85
N ASP A 48 17.16 7.74 -0.31
CA ASP A 48 16.28 8.54 -1.16
C ASP A 48 15.14 7.70 -1.73
N LEU A 49 15.43 6.46 -2.16
CA LEU A 49 14.43 5.51 -2.63
C LEU A 49 13.41 5.19 -1.53
N TYR A 50 13.86 4.95 -0.29
CA TYR A 50 12.95 4.66 0.81
C TYR A 50 12.11 5.88 1.19
N ALA A 51 12.72 7.06 1.28
CA ALA A 51 11.99 8.30 1.55
C ALA A 51 10.94 8.60 0.47
N LEU A 52 11.30 8.38 -0.81
CA LEU A 52 10.37 8.49 -1.92
C LEU A 52 9.22 7.47 -1.80
N PHE A 53 9.52 6.20 -1.55
CA PHE A 53 8.50 5.15 -1.37
C PHE A 53 7.52 5.51 -0.26
N ARG A 54 8.02 5.97 0.89
CA ARG A 54 7.19 6.41 2.01
C ARG A 54 6.25 7.53 1.60
N ARG A 55 6.77 8.56 0.93
CA ARG A 55 5.97 9.71 0.49
C ARG A 55 4.86 9.31 -0.50
N GLU A 56 5.16 8.41 -1.43
CA GLU A 56 4.20 8.02 -2.47
C GLU A 56 3.12 7.04 -1.96
N TYR A 57 3.42 6.19 -0.97
CA TYR A 57 2.52 5.09 -0.59
C TYR A 57 2.12 5.02 0.89
N LEU A 58 2.91 5.58 1.81
CA LEU A 58 2.69 5.42 3.26
C LEU A 58 2.26 6.71 3.96
N ASP A 59 2.83 7.84 3.53
CA ASP A 59 2.64 9.15 4.15
C ASP A 59 1.59 9.99 3.39
N VAL A 60 0.74 9.35 2.60
CA VAL A 60 -0.34 10.01 1.84
C VAL A 60 -1.54 10.25 2.74
N GLU A 61 -1.79 11.52 3.05
CA GLU A 61 -2.91 11.94 3.92
C GLU A 61 -4.09 12.59 3.16
N ALA A 62 -3.98 12.79 1.86
CA ALA A 62 -5.00 13.45 1.05
C ALA A 62 -5.11 12.84 -0.36
N PRO A 63 -6.32 12.83 -0.97
CA PRO A 63 -7.59 13.31 -0.42
C PRO A 63 -8.22 12.35 0.60
N LEU A 64 -7.65 11.16 0.75
CA LEU A 64 -8.11 10.11 1.66
C LEU A 64 -7.01 9.79 2.67
N ARG A 65 -7.33 9.87 3.96
CA ARG A 65 -6.48 9.41 5.05
C ARG A 65 -7.15 8.25 5.75
N TYR A 66 -6.46 7.13 5.83
CA TYR A 66 -6.88 6.02 6.67
C TYR A 66 -6.71 6.37 8.16
N VAL A 67 -7.69 6.02 8.99
CA VAL A 67 -7.64 6.26 10.45
C VAL A 67 -7.55 4.94 11.20
N SER A 68 -8.53 4.07 11.01
CA SER A 68 -8.60 2.77 11.70
C SER A 68 -9.58 1.84 11.01
N HIS A 69 -9.46 0.54 11.26
CA HIS A 69 -10.50 -0.43 10.95
C HIS A 69 -10.73 -1.35 12.13
N ARG A 70 -11.89 -2.00 12.15
CA ARG A 70 -12.20 -3.09 13.07
C ARG A 70 -13.01 -4.17 12.39
N MET A 71 -12.73 -5.41 12.77
CA MET A 71 -13.61 -6.54 12.47
C MET A 71 -14.86 -6.43 13.33
N VAL A 72 -16.02 -6.30 12.70
CA VAL A 72 -17.32 -6.31 13.39
C VAL A 72 -17.76 -7.76 13.62
N SER A 73 -17.57 -8.61 12.60
CA SER A 73 -17.75 -10.05 12.71
C SER A 73 -16.82 -10.77 11.74
N ALA A 74 -16.40 -11.97 12.12
CA ALA A 74 -15.67 -12.88 11.24
C ALA A 74 -16.14 -14.31 11.51
N SER A 75 -16.51 -15.00 10.45
CA SER A 75 -16.82 -16.42 10.39
C SER A 75 -16.18 -17.01 9.14
N ASP A 76 -16.11 -18.34 9.03
CA ASP A 76 -15.51 -19.03 7.88
C ASP A 76 -16.16 -18.66 6.53
N ALA A 77 -17.40 -18.17 6.54
CA ALA A 77 -18.15 -17.83 5.32
C ALA A 77 -18.36 -16.33 5.10
N ALA A 78 -18.14 -15.49 6.11
CA ALA A 78 -18.46 -14.08 6.03
C ALA A 78 -17.65 -13.24 7.04
N ALA A 79 -17.18 -12.08 6.57
CA ALA A 79 -16.55 -11.04 7.36
C ALA A 79 -17.33 -9.73 7.21
N GLU A 80 -17.44 -8.99 8.31
CA GLU A 80 -17.88 -7.59 8.32
C GLU A 80 -16.76 -6.72 8.89
N VAL A 81 -16.44 -5.64 8.17
CA VAL A 81 -15.47 -4.64 8.59
C VAL A 81 -16.10 -3.27 8.68
N GLU A 82 -15.64 -2.49 9.65
CA GLU A 82 -15.89 -1.06 9.72
C GLU A 82 -14.56 -0.33 9.57
N ILE A 83 -14.52 0.67 8.69
CA ILE A 83 -13.33 1.46 8.36
C ILE A 83 -13.64 2.93 8.60
N ASP A 84 -12.81 3.58 9.41
CA ASP A 84 -12.80 5.01 9.62
C ASP A 84 -11.72 5.65 8.75
N ILE A 85 -12.12 6.66 7.99
CA ILE A 85 -11.24 7.46 7.14
C ILE A 85 -11.52 8.95 7.35
N VAL A 86 -10.64 9.79 6.84
CA VAL A 86 -10.90 11.21 6.60
C VAL A 86 -10.82 11.47 5.11
N ARG A 87 -11.88 12.03 4.53
CA ARG A 87 -11.94 12.43 3.13
C ARG A 87 -12.08 13.95 3.05
N ASP A 88 -11.14 14.63 2.40
CA ASP A 88 -11.16 16.08 2.25
C ASP A 88 -11.36 16.81 3.60
N GLY A 89 -10.68 16.32 4.64
CA GLY A 89 -10.78 16.84 6.01
C GLY A 89 -12.05 16.42 6.78
N ARG A 90 -12.97 15.68 6.17
CA ARG A 90 -14.21 15.23 6.82
C ARG A 90 -14.12 13.77 7.26
N PRO A 91 -14.31 13.46 8.55
CA PRO A 91 -14.40 12.08 9.01
C PRO A 91 -15.55 11.34 8.32
N MET A 92 -15.28 10.12 7.90
CA MET A 92 -16.26 9.23 7.27
C MET A 92 -16.05 7.81 7.78
N ARG A 93 -17.15 7.15 8.10
CA ARG A 93 -17.20 5.75 8.52
C ARG A 93 -17.86 4.93 7.43
N MET A 94 -17.21 3.84 7.04
CA MET A 94 -17.68 2.92 6.01
C MET A 94 -17.80 1.52 6.60
N ARG A 95 -18.77 0.75 6.09
CA ARG A 95 -18.94 -0.65 6.46
C ARG A 95 -19.01 -1.50 5.23
N GLY A 96 -18.42 -2.68 5.31
CA GLY A 96 -18.34 -3.63 4.21
C GLY A 96 -18.49 -5.06 4.68
N THR A 97 -19.01 -5.91 3.80
CA THR A 97 -19.18 -7.34 4.02
C THR A 97 -18.58 -8.12 2.86
N GLY A 98 -18.01 -9.28 3.12
CA GLY A 98 -17.44 -10.12 2.08
C GLY A 98 -17.07 -11.51 2.59
N ASN A 99 -16.53 -12.34 1.70
CA ASN A 99 -16.11 -13.72 2.02
C ASN A 99 -14.80 -13.77 2.85
N GLY A 100 -14.28 -12.61 3.24
CA GLY A 100 -13.10 -12.44 4.09
C GLY A 100 -12.82 -10.96 4.36
N PRO A 101 -11.87 -10.62 5.23
CA PRO A 101 -11.60 -9.23 5.64
C PRO A 101 -11.27 -8.28 4.48
N ILE A 102 -10.49 -8.75 3.51
CA ILE A 102 -10.09 -7.96 2.33
C ILE A 102 -11.30 -7.68 1.43
N ASP A 103 -12.13 -8.71 1.17
CA ASP A 103 -13.33 -8.57 0.35
C ASP A 103 -14.34 -7.62 1.02
N ALA A 104 -14.49 -7.75 2.35
CA ALA A 104 -15.29 -6.83 3.14
C ALA A 104 -14.74 -5.39 3.07
N ALA A 105 -13.42 -5.18 3.11
CA ALA A 105 -12.84 -3.85 2.96
C ALA A 105 -13.07 -3.27 1.56
N VAL A 106 -12.94 -4.07 0.51
CA VAL A 106 -13.23 -3.69 -0.88
C VAL A 106 -14.68 -3.25 -1.04
N ASP A 107 -15.62 -3.99 -0.46
CA ASP A 107 -17.04 -3.63 -0.44
C ASP A 107 -17.27 -2.31 0.31
N ALA A 108 -16.62 -2.11 1.47
CA ALA A 108 -16.70 -0.86 2.24
C ALA A 108 -16.22 0.34 1.42
N PHE A 109 -15.06 0.23 0.77
CA PHE A 109 -14.53 1.30 -0.08
C PHE A 109 -15.39 1.53 -1.32
N THR A 110 -15.87 0.47 -1.96
CA THR A 110 -16.69 0.59 -3.17
C THR A 110 -17.98 1.34 -2.90
N ARG A 111 -18.69 0.95 -1.83
CA ARG A 111 -19.95 1.60 -1.43
C ARG A 111 -19.73 2.99 -0.82
N GLY A 112 -18.70 3.16 0.00
CA GLY A 112 -18.45 4.40 0.72
C GLY A 112 -17.83 5.50 -0.15
N LEU A 113 -16.93 5.17 -1.07
CA LEU A 113 -16.26 6.15 -1.92
C LEU A 113 -16.91 6.32 -3.29
N GLY A 114 -17.75 5.37 -3.71
CA GLY A 114 -18.34 5.35 -5.04
C GLY A 114 -17.35 5.04 -6.15
N VAL A 115 -16.27 4.30 -5.82
CA VAL A 115 -15.21 3.91 -6.76
C VAL A 115 -15.17 2.40 -6.90
N ALA A 116 -15.03 1.88 -8.11
CA ALA A 116 -14.89 0.45 -8.30
C ALA A 116 -13.49 0.01 -7.83
N VAL A 117 -13.43 -0.64 -6.67
CA VAL A 117 -12.18 -1.24 -6.16
C VAL A 117 -12.17 -2.72 -6.52
N ARG A 118 -11.06 -3.18 -7.07
CA ARG A 118 -10.84 -4.61 -7.35
C ARG A 118 -9.42 -4.98 -6.95
N VAL A 119 -9.30 -6.01 -6.12
CA VAL A 119 -8.01 -6.61 -5.79
C VAL A 119 -7.54 -7.38 -7.01
N MET A 120 -6.43 -6.92 -7.59
CA MET A 120 -5.83 -7.56 -8.77
C MET A 120 -4.76 -8.58 -8.37
N ASP A 121 -4.10 -8.32 -7.25
CA ASP A 121 -3.02 -9.13 -6.70
C ASP A 121 -2.95 -8.83 -5.20
N TYR A 122 -2.63 -9.84 -4.39
CA TYR A 122 -2.44 -9.71 -2.95
C TYR A 122 -1.26 -10.60 -2.56
N HIS A 123 -0.26 -9.98 -1.94
CA HIS A 123 0.89 -10.67 -1.38
C HIS A 123 1.00 -10.24 0.07
N GLU A 124 0.99 -11.21 0.98
CA GLU A 124 1.28 -11.00 2.39
C GLU A 124 2.53 -11.80 2.71
N HIS A 125 3.58 -11.10 3.12
CA HIS A 125 4.78 -11.75 3.63
C HIS A 125 4.97 -11.37 5.09
N ALA A 126 5.18 -12.39 5.92
CA ALA A 126 5.56 -12.19 7.30
C ALA A 126 6.91 -11.46 7.34
N MET A 127 6.95 -10.24 7.90
CA MET A 127 8.20 -9.49 8.03
C MET A 127 9.12 -10.06 9.12
N THR A 128 8.63 -10.98 9.96
CA THR A 128 9.41 -11.70 10.98
C THR A 128 8.80 -13.08 11.26
N THR A 129 9.64 -14.06 11.62
CA THR A 129 9.20 -15.36 12.14
C THR A 129 8.97 -15.27 13.65
N GLY A 130 7.72 -15.40 14.09
CA GLY A 130 7.33 -15.39 15.50
C GLY A 130 5.91 -14.87 15.69
N ALA A 131 5.26 -15.21 16.80
CA ALA A 131 3.84 -14.93 17.07
C ALA A 131 3.49 -13.42 17.20
N ASP A 132 4.46 -12.51 17.02
CA ASP A 132 4.33 -11.05 17.05
C ASP A 132 4.83 -10.42 15.73
N ALA A 133 4.47 -11.01 14.58
CA ALA A 133 4.86 -10.48 13.28
C ALA A 133 3.96 -9.31 12.85
N ASN A 134 4.55 -8.12 12.70
CA ASN A 134 3.94 -7.06 11.87
C ASN A 134 3.90 -7.55 10.42
N ALA A 135 2.71 -7.59 9.82
CA ALA A 135 2.54 -7.83 8.39
C ALA A 135 2.77 -6.52 7.61
N ALA A 136 3.39 -6.62 6.44
CA ALA A 136 3.53 -5.52 5.47
C ALA A 136 2.98 -5.93 4.10
#